data_AF-A0A248VN88-F1
#
_entry.id   AF-A0A248VN88-F1
#
_cell.length_a   1.000
_cell.length_b   1.000
_cell.length_c   1.000
_cell.angle_alpha   90.00
_cell.angle_beta   90.00
_cell.angle_gamma   90.00
#
_symmetry.space_group_name_H-M   'P 1'
#
loop_
_entity.id
_entity.type
_entity.pdbx_description
1 polymer ?
#
loop_
_entity_poly.entity_id
_entity_poly.type
_entity_poly.pdbx_seq_one_letter_code
_entity_poly.pdbx_strand_id
1 'polypeptide(L)'
;MKYFFDYKLAERYGYGMAVYIAAEMSDWQRAIDLTNARRLRAGRRLIEDARIEDVLSALRNTGRLSTETDEGGANVPDAAR
;
A
#
# COMPACT_ATOMS: atom_id res chain seq x y z
N MET A 1 -14.68 2.24 -9.71
CA MET A 1 -13.72 2.29 -8.59
C MET A 1 -12.58 1.34 -8.95
N LYS A 2 -11.33 1.80 -8.91
CA LYS A 2 -10.16 0.98 -9.28
C LYS A 2 -9.92 -0.07 -8.19
N TYR A 3 -9.60 -1.29 -8.58
CA TYR A 3 -9.28 -2.36 -7.63
C TYR A 3 -7.76 -2.36 -7.41
N PHE A 4 -7.33 -2.17 -6.16
CA PHE A 4 -5.92 -2.00 -5.81
C PHE A 4 -5.28 -3.23 -5.18
N PHE A 5 -6.06 -4.29 -4.92
CA PHE A 5 -5.51 -5.54 -4.43
C PHE A 5 -4.85 -6.31 -5.57
N ASP A 6 -3.61 -6.78 -5.33
CA ASP A 6 -2.79 -7.55 -6.25
C ASP A 6 -2.27 -8.79 -5.52
N TYR A 7 -2.33 -9.95 -6.18
CA TYR A 7 -1.79 -11.21 -5.65
C TYR A 7 -0.29 -11.13 -5.38
N LYS A 8 0.47 -10.35 -6.15
CA LYS A 8 1.91 -10.14 -5.90
C LYS A 8 2.17 -9.41 -4.58
N LEU A 9 1.26 -8.54 -4.15
CA LEU A 9 1.35 -7.92 -2.82
C LEU A 9 1.09 -8.93 -1.72
N ALA A 10 0.13 -9.82 -1.93
CA ALA A 10 -0.20 -10.87 -0.97
C ALA A 10 0.94 -11.90 -0.83
N GLU A 11 1.59 -12.25 -1.94
CA GLU A 11 2.80 -13.10 -1.91
C GLU A 11 3.94 -12.43 -1.15
N ARG A 12 4.15 -11.12 -1.32
CA ARG A 12 5.28 -10.42 -0.73
C ARG A 12 5.10 -10.02 0.74
N TYR A 13 3.89 -9.61 1.12
CA TYR A 13 3.62 -9.02 2.44
C TYR A 13 2.63 -9.83 3.28
N GLY A 14 2.10 -10.92 2.73
CA GLY A 14 0.99 -11.67 3.31
C GLY A 14 -0.36 -11.05 2.98
N TYR A 15 -1.41 -11.88 2.97
CA TYR A 15 -2.76 -11.49 2.57
C TYR A 15 -3.30 -10.31 3.38
N GLY A 16 -3.17 -10.34 4.71
CA GLY A 16 -3.69 -9.27 5.58
C GLY A 16 -3.04 -7.91 5.28
N MET A 17 -1.73 -7.90 5.04
CA MET A 17 -1.01 -6.67 4.72
C MET A 17 -1.33 -6.18 3.31
N ALA A 18 -1.51 -7.09 2.34
CA ALA A 18 -1.93 -6.73 1.00
C ALA A 18 -3.32 -6.09 0.96
N VAL A 19 -4.27 -6.59 1.76
CA VAL A 19 -5.59 -5.97 1.94
C VAL A 19 -5.46 -4.58 2.57
N TYR A 20 -4.63 -4.44 3.61
CA TYR A 20 -4.38 -3.14 4.25
C TYR A 20 -3.76 -2.12 3.28
N ILE A 21 -2.74 -2.51 2.51
CA ILE A 21 -2.10 -1.66 1.49
C ILE A 21 -3.13 -1.26 0.41
N ALA A 22 -3.98 -2.18 -0.05
CA ALA A 22 -5.01 -1.88 -1.03
C ALA A 22 -6.07 -0.91 -0.51
N ALA A 23 -6.40 -0.99 0.79
CA ALA A 23 -7.29 -0.04 1.44
C ALA A 23 -6.66 1.37 1.49
N GLU A 24 -5.41 1.46 1.94
CA GLU A 24 -4.66 2.72 1.98
C GLU A 24 -4.55 3.36 0.58
N MET A 25 -4.25 2.56 -0.45
CA MET A 25 -4.26 3.01 -1.85
C MET A 25 -5.61 3.58 -2.29
N SER A 26 -6.70 2.94 -1.89
CA SER A 26 -8.05 3.38 -2.23
C SER A 26 -8.38 4.73 -1.60
N ASP A 27 -7.98 4.93 -0.34
CA ASP A 27 -8.19 6.19 0.38
C ASP A 27 -7.37 7.35 -0.22
N TRP A 28 -6.12 7.08 -0.62
CA TRP A 28 -5.27 8.07 -1.29
C TRP A 28 -5.83 8.48 -2.65
N GLN A 29 -6.24 7.51 -3.48
CA GLN A 29 -6.85 7.81 -4.77
C GLN A 29 -8.13 8.63 -4.58
N ARG A 30 -8.96 8.30 -3.59
CA ARG A 30 -10.19 9.06 -3.30
C ARG A 30 -9.88 10.51 -2.89
N ALA A 31 -8.82 10.75 -2.12
CA ALA A 31 -8.39 12.10 -1.76
C ALA A 31 -7.89 12.90 -2.98
N ILE A 32 -7.17 12.24 -3.90
CA ILE A 32 -6.73 12.82 -5.17
C ILE A 32 -7.95 13.18 -6.03
N ASP A 33 -8.90 12.26 -6.19
CA ASP A 33 -10.10 12.48 -6.99
C ASP A 33 -10.93 13.67 -6.47
N LEU A 34 -11.11 13.76 -5.14
CA LEU A 34 -11.78 14.89 -4.50
C LEU A 34 -11.04 16.22 -4.79
N THR A 35 -9.71 16.20 -4.71
CA THR A 35 -8.88 17.37 -4.98
C THR A 35 -8.94 17.76 -6.46
N ASN A 36 -8.92 16.78 -7.36
CA ASN A 36 -9.04 16.96 -8.80
C ASN A 36 -10.39 17.54 -9.20
N ALA A 37 -11.49 17.11 -8.56
CA ALA A 37 -12.80 17.72 -8.77
C ALA A 37 -12.80 19.23 -8.45
N ARG A 38 -12.09 19.65 -7.39
CA ARG A 38 -11.93 21.08 -7.04
C ARG A 38 -11.02 21.81 -8.02
N ARG A 39 -9.93 21.18 -8.46
CA ARG A 39 -8.97 21.77 -9.43
C ARG A 39 -9.58 21.95 -10.81
N LEU A 40 -10.34 20.96 -11.28
CA LEU A 40 -11.05 21.00 -12.56
C LEU A 40 -12.03 22.17 -12.61
N ARG A 41 -12.83 22.38 -11.54
CA ARG A 41 -13.74 23.53 -11.42
C ARG A 41 -13.01 24.88 -11.43
N ALA A 42 -11.76 24.90 -10.98
CA ALA A 42 -10.90 26.08 -10.97
C ALA A 42 -10.04 26.23 -12.24
N GLY A 43 -10.22 25.39 -13.28
CA GLY A 43 -9.41 25.42 -14.49
C GLY A 43 -7.93 25.07 -14.27
N ARG A 44 -7.60 24.40 -13.16
CA ARG A 44 -6.22 24.02 -12.79
C ARG A 44 -5.88 22.60 -13.24
N ARG A 45 -4.59 22.35 -13.45
CA ARG A 45 -4.05 21.02 -13.79
C ARG A 45 -4.33 19.99 -12.69
N LEU A 46 -4.73 18.79 -13.11
CA LEU A 46 -5.01 17.65 -12.24
C LEU A 46 -3.73 17.09 -11.59
N ILE A 47 -3.88 16.54 -10.40
CA ILE A 47 -2.89 15.69 -9.72
C ILE A 47 -2.95 14.30 -10.36
N GLU A 48 -1.79 13.67 -10.53
CA GLU A 48 -1.68 12.29 -10.99
C GLU A 48 -2.23 11.30 -9.95
N ASP A 49 -2.58 10.10 -10.40
CA ASP A 49 -3.04 9.02 -9.53
C ASP A 49 -2.00 8.63 -8.48
N ALA A 50 -2.47 8.07 -7.36
CA ALA A 50 -1.61 7.51 -6.35
C ALA A 50 -0.84 6.30 -6.92
N ARG A 51 0.47 6.24 -6.67
CA ARG A 51 1.29 5.07 -7.00
C ARG A 51 1.47 4.20 -5.78
N ILE A 52 1.59 2.89 -6.02
CA ILE A 52 1.76 1.93 -4.94
C ILE A 52 3.10 2.14 -4.21
N GLU A 53 4.12 2.60 -4.93
CA GLU A 53 5.43 2.95 -4.37
C GLU A 53 5.33 4.10 -3.37
N ASP A 54 4.44 5.06 -3.58
CA ASP A 54 4.23 6.19 -2.66
C ASP A 54 3.63 5.70 -1.34
N VAL A 55 2.62 4.81 -1.42
CA VAL A 55 1.99 4.19 -0.25
C VAL A 55 2.96 3.29 0.48
N LEU A 56 3.70 2.42 -0.22
CA LEU A 56 4.71 1.56 0.40
C LEU A 56 5.79 2.40 1.10
N SER A 57 6.23 3.50 0.48
CA SER A 57 7.21 4.41 1.08
C SER A 57 6.65 5.11 2.32
N ALA A 58 5.40 5.59 2.28
CA ALA A 58 4.74 6.20 3.43
C ALA A 58 4.58 5.22 4.59
N LEU A 59 4.19 3.97 4.31
CA LEU A 59 4.06 2.92 5.32
C LEU A 59 5.41 2.55 5.93
N ARG A 60 6.49 2.51 5.14
CA ARG A 60 7.86 2.31 5.66
C ARG A 60 8.32 3.46 6.53
N ASN A 61 8.12 4.70 6.06
CA ASN A 61 8.52 5.91 6.79
C ASN A 61 7.79 6.07 8.12
N THR A 62 6.60 5.48 8.26
CA THR A 62 5.81 5.47 9.49
C THR A 62 6.01 4.21 10.35
N GLY A 63 6.90 3.31 9.94
CA GLY A 63 7.18 2.05 10.64
C GLY A 63 6.07 1.00 10.56
N ARG A 64 5.06 1.21 9.72
CA ARG A 64 3.93 0.29 9.51
C ARG A 64 4.24 -0.83 8.53
N LEU A 65 5.30 -0.67 7.73
CA LEU A 65 5.85 -1.69 6.85
C LEU A 65 7.35 -1.83 7.14
N SER A 66 7.81 -3.05 7.37
CA SER A 66 9.26 -3.29 7.55
C SER A 66 10.01 -3.02 6.25
N THR A 67 11.22 -2.46 6.35
CA THR A 67 12.03 -2.07 5.19
C THR A 67 12.67 -3.25 4.46
N GLU A 68 12.80 -4.42 5.09
CA GLU A 68 13.39 -5.61 4.48
C GLU A 68 12.66 -6.88 4.90
N THR A 69 12.51 -7.79 3.94
CA THR A 69 12.36 -9.21 4.19
C THR A 69 13.73 -9.67 4.69
N ASP A 70 13.90 -9.80 6.00
CA ASP A 70 14.98 -10.60 6.54
C ASP A 70 14.61 -12.06 6.23
N GLU A 71 15.15 -12.59 5.13
CA GLU A 71 15.19 -14.04 4.88
C GLU A 71 16.13 -14.66 5.93
N GLY A 72 15.63 -14.79 7.16
CA GLY A 72 16.47 -15.13 8.30
C GLY A 72 15.67 -15.47 9.55
N GLY A 73 14.77 -16.46 9.48
CA GLY A 73 14.09 -16.88 10.70
C GLY A 73 12.95 -17.87 10.52
N ALA A 74 13.17 -18.97 9.79
CA ALA A 74 12.38 -20.17 9.99
C ALA A 74 12.72 -20.74 11.39
N ASN A 75 12.17 -20.13 12.45
CA ASN A 75 12.07 -20.78 13.74
C ASN A 75 10.99 -21.86 13.63
N VAL A 76 11.38 -23.02 13.09
CA VAL A 76 10.69 -24.27 13.39
C VAL A 76 11.05 -24.58 14.85
N PRO A 77 10.10 -24.61 15.79
CA PRO A 77 10.39 -25.08 17.13
C PRO A 77 10.74 -26.56 17.03
N ASP A 78 11.97 -26.85 17.44
CA ASP A 78 12.51 -28.19 17.67
C ASP A 78 11.49 -29.04 18.43
N ALA A 79 11.02 -30.10 17.79
CA ALA A 79 10.09 -31.04 18.37
C ALA A 79 10.88 -31.91 19.36
N ALA A 80 10.73 -31.60 20.65
CA ALA A 80 11.18 -32.46 21.73
C ALA A 80 10.55 -33.87 21.59
N ARG A 81 11.38 -34.87 21.31
CA ARG A 81 11.22 -36.24 21.85
C ARG A 81 12.46 -37.09 21.69
#